data_AF-A0A4Q7PG20-F1
#
_entry.id   AF-A0A4Q7PG20-F1
#
_cell.length_a   1.000
_cell.length_b   1.000
_cell.length_c   1.000
_cell.angle_alpha   90.00
_cell.angle_beta   90.00
_cell.angle_gamma   90.00
#
_symmetry.space_group_name_H-M   'P 1'
#
loop_
_entity.id
_entity.type
_entity.pdbx_description
1 polymer ?
#
loop_
_entity_poly.entity_id
_entity_poly.type
_entity_poly.pdbx_seq_one_letter_code
_entity_poly.pdbx_strand_id
1 'polypeptide(L)'
;MDPIKISTAQFENRSGDKAYNLAVIDKLAGQAAAEGSQVITFHECSITGYTFARKLSKEELLAISERIPEGESVQELIAIFSNPIGMDDDQLKNGCSMIIDPFGDILEECRSFKDSFVTATLYPKKLTDAGGSRYIKARRPELYKDIIGQSHQPEQKVAWLKS
;
A
#
# COMPACT_ATOMS: atom_id res chain seq x y z
N MET A 1 -8.28 -23.12 10.97
CA MET A 1 -7.60 -21.84 10.72
C MET A 1 -6.94 -21.48 12.02
N ASP A 2 -5.62 -21.35 12.01
CA ASP A 2 -4.90 -20.87 13.19
C ASP A 2 -5.24 -19.40 13.45
N PRO A 3 -5.20 -18.94 14.70
CA PRO A 3 -5.44 -17.53 15.01
C PRO A 3 -4.41 -16.64 14.33
N ILE A 4 -4.88 -15.59 13.64
CA ILE A 4 -3.98 -14.56 13.08
C ILE A 4 -3.89 -13.35 14.01
N LYS A 5 -2.69 -12.78 14.17
CA LYS A 5 -2.50 -11.54 14.91
C LYS A 5 -2.44 -10.38 13.93
N ILE A 6 -3.38 -9.44 14.08
CA ILE A 6 -3.46 -8.24 13.26
C ILE A 6 -3.32 -7.01 14.13
N SER A 7 -2.65 -5.99 13.61
CA SER A 7 -2.51 -4.68 14.22
C SER A 7 -3.25 -3.63 13.41
N THR A 8 -3.71 -2.60 14.10
CA THR A 8 -4.18 -1.35 13.48
C THR A 8 -3.37 -0.22 14.08
N ALA A 9 -2.85 0.66 13.24
CA ALA A 9 -1.98 1.75 13.64
C ALA A 9 -2.74 3.07 13.56
N GLN A 10 -2.77 3.76 14.71
CA GLN A 10 -3.16 5.16 14.81
C GLN A 10 -1.91 6.00 15.07
N PHE A 11 -1.76 7.09 14.32
CA PHE A 11 -0.79 8.12 14.63
C PHE A 11 -1.34 9.47 14.18
N GLU A 12 -0.81 10.54 14.75
CA GLU A 12 -1.11 11.90 14.30
C GLU A 12 -0.29 12.19 13.04
N ASN A 13 -0.96 12.21 11.88
CA ASN A 13 -0.34 12.57 10.62
C ASN A 13 0.00 14.07 10.59
N ARG A 14 1.06 14.42 9.86
CA ARG A 14 1.35 15.82 9.50
C ARG A 14 0.80 16.11 8.11
N SER A 15 -0.03 17.13 7.99
CA SER A 15 -0.67 17.46 6.70
C SER A 15 0.38 17.90 5.67
N GLY A 16 0.42 17.23 4.52
CA GLY A 16 1.34 17.52 3.41
C GLY A 16 2.79 17.02 3.61
N ASP A 17 3.16 16.56 4.80
CA ASP A 17 4.51 16.06 5.11
C ASP A 17 4.59 14.54 4.95
N LYS A 18 4.65 14.10 3.69
CA LYS A 18 4.66 12.67 3.33
C LYS A 18 5.87 11.94 3.91
N ALA A 19 7.04 12.58 3.91
CA ALA A 19 8.28 11.99 4.42
C ALA A 19 8.19 11.66 5.91
N TYR A 20 7.68 12.60 6.73
CA TYR A 20 7.43 12.32 8.14
C TYR A 20 6.43 11.19 8.33
N ASN A 21 5.30 11.23 7.60
CA ASN A 21 4.26 10.24 7.75
C ASN A 21 4.71 8.83 7.34
N LEU A 22 5.49 8.70 6.26
CA LEU A 22 6.09 7.44 5.82
C LEU A 22 7.09 6.91 6.85
N ALA A 23 7.90 7.78 7.47
CA ALA A 23 8.81 7.36 8.54
C ALA A 23 8.06 6.85 9.79
N VAL A 24 6.88 7.41 10.11
CA VAL A 24 6.03 6.90 11.19
C VAL A 24 5.39 5.57 10.80
N ILE A 25 4.95 5.41 9.55
CA ILE A 25 4.41 4.15 9.00
C ILE A 25 5.46 3.04 9.09
N ASP A 26 6.68 3.29 8.62
CA ASP A 26 7.81 2.35 8.67
C ASP A 26 8.10 1.91 10.12
N LYS A 27 8.22 2.88 11.04
CA LYS A 27 8.43 2.61 12.46
C LYS A 27 7.31 1.73 13.05
N LEU A 28 6.04 2.08 12.83
CA LEU A 28 4.89 1.36 13.40
C LEU A 28 4.73 -0.03 12.78
N ALA A 29 5.03 -0.17 11.48
CA ALA A 29 5.08 -1.47 10.81
C ALA A 29 6.17 -2.36 11.42
N GLY A 30 7.36 -1.82 11.65
CA GLY A 30 8.45 -2.51 12.34
C GLY A 30 8.08 -2.95 13.77
N GLN A 31 7.39 -2.09 14.53
CA GLN A 31 6.91 -2.43 15.88
C GLN A 31 5.83 -3.52 15.85
N ALA A 32 4.82 -3.39 14.99
CA ALA A 32 3.77 -4.40 14.87
C ALA A 32 4.33 -5.76 14.42
N ALA A 33 5.32 -5.76 13.53
CA ALA A 33 6.03 -6.95 13.12
C ALA A 33 6.83 -7.57 14.30
N ALA A 34 7.54 -6.76 15.07
CA ALA A 34 8.26 -7.21 16.27
C ALA A 34 7.32 -7.77 17.36
N GLU A 35 6.08 -7.30 17.40
CA GLU A 35 5.03 -7.83 18.27
C GLU A 35 4.28 -9.03 17.67
N GLY A 36 4.70 -9.54 16.51
CA GLY A 36 4.15 -10.74 15.87
C GLY A 36 2.86 -10.51 15.07
N SER A 37 2.54 -9.26 14.72
CA SER A 37 1.41 -8.99 13.81
C SER A 37 1.74 -9.40 12.39
N GLN A 38 0.85 -10.19 11.79
CA GLN A 38 0.95 -10.66 10.40
C GLN A 38 0.43 -9.63 9.39
N VAL A 39 -0.45 -8.74 9.85
CA VAL A 39 -0.99 -7.63 9.05
C VAL A 39 -1.06 -6.40 9.95
N ILE A 40 -0.66 -5.25 9.43
CA ILE A 40 -0.94 -3.94 10.03
C ILE A 40 -1.74 -3.08 9.05
N THR A 41 -2.79 -2.41 9.53
CA THR A 41 -3.56 -1.44 8.75
C THR A 41 -3.33 -0.03 9.28
N PHE A 42 -3.32 0.95 8.37
CA PHE A 42 -3.21 2.36 8.69
C PHE A 42 -4.50 3.09 8.29
N HIS A 43 -4.77 4.21 8.95
CA HIS A 43 -5.96 5.03 8.70
C HIS A 43 -5.89 5.75 7.35
N GLU A 44 -7.06 6.16 6.86
CA GLU A 44 -7.23 6.86 5.59
C GLU A 44 -6.36 8.13 5.52
N CYS A 45 -5.78 8.38 4.34
CA CYS A 45 -4.90 9.52 4.10
C CYS A 45 -3.74 9.63 5.12
N SER A 46 -3.28 8.52 5.70
CA SER A 46 -2.15 8.52 6.64
C SER A 46 -0.86 9.12 6.06
N ILE A 47 -0.67 9.05 4.73
CA ILE A 47 0.50 9.63 4.04
C ILE A 47 0.34 11.13 3.80
N THR A 48 -0.82 11.57 3.33
CA THR A 48 -1.02 12.97 2.90
C THR A 48 -1.61 13.84 4.00
N GLY A 49 -2.42 13.25 4.88
CA GLY A 49 -3.39 13.93 5.73
C GLY A 49 -4.74 14.15 5.06
N TYR A 50 -5.79 14.28 5.87
CA TYR A 50 -7.17 14.32 5.40
C TYR A 50 -7.69 15.76 5.29
N THR A 51 -7.59 16.53 6.36
CA THR A 51 -8.36 17.77 6.52
C THR A 51 -7.85 18.94 5.66
N PHE A 52 -6.54 18.99 5.41
CA PHE A 52 -5.94 20.07 4.62
C PHE A 52 -6.38 20.04 3.15
N ALA A 53 -6.62 18.84 2.61
CA ALA A 53 -7.03 18.62 1.24
C ALA A 53 -8.35 19.33 0.90
N ARG A 54 -9.23 19.56 1.90
CA ARG A 54 -10.49 20.29 1.74
C ARG A 54 -10.33 21.78 1.40
N LYS A 55 -9.16 22.35 1.67
CA LYS A 55 -8.82 23.75 1.38
C LYS A 55 -8.16 23.92 0.02
N LEU A 56 -7.80 22.82 -0.63
CA LEU A 56 -7.07 22.83 -1.88
C LEU A 56 -8.03 22.90 -3.06
N SER A 57 -7.68 23.75 -4.02
CA SER A 57 -8.25 23.72 -5.36
C SER A 57 -7.94 22.40 -6.06
N LYS A 58 -8.60 22.15 -7.19
CA LYS A 58 -8.35 20.98 -8.03
C LYS A 58 -6.89 20.94 -8.48
N GLU A 59 -6.33 22.08 -8.86
CA GLU A 59 -4.95 22.22 -9.32
C GLU A 59 -3.96 21.88 -8.18
N GLU A 60 -4.25 22.36 -6.97
CA GLU A 60 -3.44 22.04 -5.78
C GLU A 60 -3.56 20.57 -5.36
N LEU A 61 -4.75 19.97 -5.46
CA LEU A 61 -4.94 18.53 -5.23
C LEU A 61 -4.15 17.70 -6.24
N LEU A 62 -4.17 18.07 -7.52
CA LEU A 62 -3.40 17.39 -8.56
C LEU A 62 -1.90 17.53 -8.32
N ALA A 63 -1.43 18.67 -7.80
CA ALA A 63 -0.03 18.90 -7.50
C ALA A 63 0.51 18.03 -6.36
N ILE A 64 -0.33 17.68 -5.38
CA ILE A 64 0.06 16.78 -4.26
C ILE A 64 -0.23 15.30 -4.55
N SER A 65 -1.00 15.01 -5.60
CA SER A 65 -1.33 13.65 -6.01
C SER A 65 -0.14 13.00 -6.68
N GLU A 66 -0.01 11.69 -6.50
CA GLU A 66 1.01 10.90 -7.18
C GLU A 66 0.34 9.91 -8.13
N ARG A 67 1.06 9.57 -9.20
CA ARG A 67 0.62 8.50 -10.10
C ARG A 67 0.78 7.16 -9.40
N ILE A 68 -0.14 6.26 -9.63
CA ILE A 68 -0.05 4.90 -9.11
C ILE A 68 0.26 3.97 -10.30
N PRO A 69 1.31 3.12 -10.22
CA PRO A 69 2.19 2.89 -9.06
C PRO A 69 3.45 3.77 -9.00
N GLU A 70 3.70 4.65 -9.97
CA GLU A 70 5.01 5.29 -10.17
C GLU A 70 5.37 6.39 -9.16
N GLY A 71 4.43 6.76 -8.29
CA GLY A 71 4.58 7.77 -7.25
C GLY A 71 5.60 7.38 -6.21
N GLU A 72 6.42 8.34 -5.78
CA GLU A 72 7.46 8.13 -4.77
C GLU A 72 6.91 7.49 -3.49
N SER A 73 5.76 7.93 -2.99
CA SER A 73 5.13 7.37 -1.78
C SER A 73 4.71 5.91 -1.96
N VAL A 74 4.26 5.55 -3.16
CA VAL A 74 3.88 4.17 -3.49
C VAL A 74 5.13 3.31 -3.64
N GLN A 75 6.20 3.84 -4.24
CA GLN A 75 7.48 3.15 -4.36
C GLN A 75 8.12 2.90 -2.98
N GLU A 76 8.07 3.86 -2.06
CA GLU A 76 8.53 3.70 -0.68
C GLU A 76 7.72 2.62 0.06
N LEU A 77 6.39 2.61 -0.06
CA LEU A 77 5.56 1.55 0.51
C LEU A 77 5.91 0.16 -0.04
N ILE A 78 6.20 0.06 -1.33
CA ILE A 78 6.61 -1.20 -1.97
C ILE A 78 7.98 -1.64 -1.42
N ALA A 79 8.91 -0.72 -1.20
CA ALA A 79 10.24 -1.01 -0.66
C ALA A 79 10.19 -1.55 0.79
N ILE A 80 9.13 -1.22 1.54
CA ILE A 80 8.91 -1.70 2.91
C ILE A 80 8.46 -3.20 2.95
N PHE A 81 8.27 -3.87 1.80
CA PHE A 81 7.91 -5.30 1.75
C PHE A 81 9.12 -6.24 1.92
N SER A 82 9.28 -6.84 3.10
CA SER A 82 10.23 -7.93 3.38
C SER A 82 9.62 -8.96 4.34
N ASN A 83 9.93 -10.25 4.16
CA ASN A 83 9.43 -11.35 4.98
C ASN A 83 10.61 -12.12 5.62
N PRO A 84 10.63 -12.32 6.97
CA PRO A 84 11.74 -12.98 7.67
C PRO A 84 11.76 -14.51 7.50
N ILE A 85 12.91 -15.12 7.84
CA ILE A 85 13.16 -16.57 7.85
C ILE A 85 13.62 -17.06 9.23
N GLY A 86 13.50 -18.36 9.47
CA GLY A 86 14.07 -19.02 10.65
C GLY A 86 13.07 -19.19 11.78
N MET A 87 13.55 -19.73 12.92
CA MET A 87 12.71 -19.93 14.10
C MET A 87 12.58 -18.61 14.86
N ASP A 88 11.34 -18.20 15.08
CA ASP A 88 10.94 -17.14 16.00
C ASP A 88 10.16 -17.82 17.13
N ASP A 89 10.87 -18.16 18.20
CA ASP A 89 10.41 -19.08 19.25
C ASP A 89 9.98 -20.45 18.68
N ASP A 90 8.72 -20.84 18.82
CA ASP A 90 8.17 -22.10 18.29
C ASP A 90 7.62 -21.99 16.86
N GLN A 91 7.66 -20.81 16.25
CA GLN A 91 7.13 -20.54 14.91
C GLN A 91 8.24 -20.44 13.86
N LEU A 92 8.14 -21.28 12.83
CA LEU A 92 9.01 -21.21 11.66
C LEU A 92 8.54 -20.08 10.73
N LYS A 93 9.35 -19.03 10.57
CA LYS A 93 9.20 -18.04 9.49
C LYS A 93 9.80 -18.62 8.20
N ASN A 94 9.00 -18.62 7.13
CA ASN A 94 9.33 -19.32 5.89
C ASN A 94 10.10 -18.46 4.86
N GLY A 95 10.29 -17.17 5.08
CA GLY A 95 10.94 -16.29 4.11
C GLY A 95 10.04 -15.98 2.94
N CYS A 96 10.44 -16.33 1.71
CA CYS A 96 9.70 -15.99 0.48
C CYS A 96 9.60 -14.49 0.20
N SER A 97 10.55 -13.68 0.67
CA SER A 97 10.70 -12.32 0.12
C SER A 97 10.86 -12.41 -1.39
N MET A 98 10.02 -11.71 -2.17
CA MET A 98 9.95 -11.89 -3.63
C MET A 98 9.79 -10.58 -4.38
N ILE A 99 10.29 -10.58 -5.61
CA ILE A 99 10.13 -9.51 -6.60
C ILE A 99 9.18 -10.04 -7.67
N ILE A 100 8.05 -9.38 -7.89
CA ILE A 100 7.02 -9.75 -8.88
C ILE A 100 6.96 -8.66 -9.96
N ASP A 101 6.76 -9.05 -11.22
CA ASP A 101 6.60 -8.13 -12.33
C ASP A 101 5.13 -7.76 -12.61
N PRO A 102 4.86 -6.78 -13.49
CA PRO A 102 3.50 -6.33 -13.80
C PRO A 102 2.60 -7.37 -14.51
N PHE A 103 3.14 -8.50 -14.97
CA PHE A 103 2.35 -9.63 -15.46
C PHE A 103 1.88 -10.55 -14.32
N GLY A 104 2.39 -10.33 -13.10
CA GLY A 104 2.18 -11.21 -11.97
C GLY A 104 3.22 -12.33 -11.86
N ASP A 105 4.29 -12.29 -12.67
CA ASP A 105 5.34 -13.29 -12.63
C ASP A 105 6.30 -13.01 -11.48
N ILE A 106 6.63 -14.04 -10.70
CA ILE A 106 7.71 -13.96 -9.71
C ILE A 106 9.04 -13.94 -10.47
N LEU A 107 9.73 -12.81 -10.44
CA LEU A 107 11.05 -12.67 -11.06
C LEU A 107 12.13 -13.32 -10.22
N GLU A 108 12.10 -13.07 -8.91
CA GLU A 108 13.04 -13.64 -7.96
C GLU A 108 12.37 -13.84 -6.61
N GLU A 109 12.81 -14.85 -5.87
CA GLU A 109 12.28 -15.20 -4.55
C GLU A 109 13.39 -15.75 -3.66
N CYS A 110 13.48 -15.26 -2.43
CA CYS A 110 14.30 -15.88 -1.39
C CYS A 110 13.73 -17.26 -1.04
N ARG A 111 14.35 -18.32 -1.58
CA ARG A 111 14.00 -19.74 -1.33
C ARG A 111 14.88 -20.40 -0.26
N SER A 112 15.73 -19.61 0.40
CA SER A 112 16.67 -20.06 1.41
C SER A 112 16.11 -19.80 2.81
N PHE A 113 16.30 -20.76 3.72
CA PHE A 113 16.08 -20.59 5.17
C PHE A 113 17.29 -19.98 5.89
N LYS A 114 18.21 -19.34 5.16
CA LYS A 114 19.36 -18.59 5.67
C LYS A 114 19.30 -17.15 5.19
N ASP A 115 19.91 -16.24 5.96
CA ASP A 115 19.98 -14.82 5.65
C ASP A 115 20.41 -14.65 4.19
N SER A 116 19.49 -14.11 3.39
CA SER A 116 19.68 -14.01 1.95
C SER A 116 18.84 -12.87 1.41
N PHE A 117 19.26 -12.40 0.25
CA PHE A 117 18.53 -11.45 -0.55
C PHE A 117 18.54 -11.97 -1.99
N VAL A 118 17.57 -11.53 -2.77
CA VAL A 118 17.51 -11.80 -4.20
C VAL A 118 17.46 -10.48 -4.95
N THR A 119 17.96 -10.48 -6.18
CA THR A 119 18.06 -9.29 -7.02
C THR A 119 17.54 -9.62 -8.40
N ALA A 120 16.56 -8.84 -8.87
CA ALA A 120 16.02 -8.98 -10.21
C ALA A 120 16.29 -7.73 -11.04
N THR A 121 16.49 -7.90 -12.35
CA THR A 121 16.53 -6.78 -13.29
C THR A 121 15.12 -6.48 -13.79
N LEU A 122 14.66 -5.25 -13.59
CA LEU A 122 13.35 -4.78 -14.05
C LEU A 122 13.49 -4.04 -15.37
N TYR A 123 12.59 -4.34 -16.30
CA TYR A 123 12.55 -3.68 -17.60
C TYR A 123 11.31 -2.79 -17.69
N PRO A 124 11.45 -1.45 -17.80
CA PRO A 124 10.31 -0.54 -17.84
C PRO A 124 9.28 -0.86 -18.92
N LYS A 125 9.74 -1.42 -20.05
CA LYS A 125 8.89 -1.86 -21.15
C LYS A 125 7.82 -2.88 -20.72
N LYS A 126 8.07 -3.69 -19.69
CA LYS A 126 7.08 -4.64 -19.16
C LYS A 126 5.85 -3.96 -18.57
N LEU A 127 5.95 -2.74 -18.04
CA LEU A 127 4.78 -1.98 -17.58
C LEU A 127 3.81 -1.68 -18.72
N THR A 128 4.35 -1.35 -19.89
CA THR A 128 3.52 -1.05 -21.06
C THR A 128 2.99 -2.29 -21.77
N ASP A 129 3.77 -3.38 -21.77
CA ASP A 129 3.43 -4.64 -22.43
C ASP A 129 2.47 -5.49 -21.59
N ALA A 130 2.52 -5.37 -20.26
CA ALA A 130 1.61 -6.05 -19.35
C ALA A 130 0.16 -5.61 -19.55
N GLY A 131 -0.75 -6.56 -19.29
CA GLY A 131 -2.19 -6.37 -19.48
C GLY A 131 -2.72 -5.16 -18.72
N GLY A 132 -2.16 -4.84 -17.54
CA GLY A 132 -2.54 -3.69 -16.72
C GLY A 132 -2.54 -2.37 -17.50
N SER A 133 -1.49 -2.09 -18.27
CA SER A 133 -1.42 -0.89 -19.13
C SER A 133 -2.53 -0.85 -20.18
N ARG A 134 -2.81 -1.99 -20.82
CA ARG A 134 -3.92 -2.11 -21.78
C ARG A 134 -5.27 -1.93 -21.10
N TYR A 135 -5.48 -2.51 -19.92
CA TYR A 135 -6.73 -2.37 -19.18
C TYR A 135 -6.97 -0.93 -18.75
N ILE A 136 -5.93 -0.24 -18.26
CA ILE A 136 -6.00 1.19 -17.95
C ILE A 136 -6.36 2.02 -19.19
N LYS A 137 -5.77 1.71 -20.36
CA LYS A 137 -6.11 2.40 -21.62
C LYS A 137 -7.49 2.05 -22.18
N ALA A 138 -7.96 0.82 -21.94
CA ALA A 138 -9.27 0.33 -22.38
C ALA A 138 -10.40 0.81 -21.47
N ARG A 139 -10.07 1.40 -20.31
CA ARG A 139 -11.04 2.11 -19.49
C ARG A 139 -11.79 3.10 -20.37
N ARG A 140 -13.09 3.15 -20.17
CA ARG A 140 -14.00 4.11 -20.80
C ARG A 140 -14.54 5.08 -19.75
N PRO A 141 -13.73 6.05 -19.26
CA PRO A 141 -14.18 6.99 -18.24
C PRO A 141 -15.51 7.65 -18.55
N GLU A 142 -15.82 7.92 -19.82
CA GLU A 142 -17.11 8.49 -20.22
C GLU A 142 -18.33 7.66 -19.82
N LEU A 143 -18.19 6.35 -19.66
CA LEU A 143 -19.30 5.48 -19.25
C LEU A 143 -19.62 5.57 -17.76
N TYR A 144 -18.65 5.97 -16.94
CA TYR A 144 -18.78 5.94 -15.49
C TYR A 144 -18.39 7.25 -14.81
N LYS A 145 -17.85 8.24 -15.52
CA LYS A 145 -17.44 9.54 -14.96
C LYS A 145 -18.63 10.28 -14.35
N ASP A 146 -19.79 10.19 -14.99
CA ASP A 146 -21.00 10.88 -14.53
C ASP A 146 -21.71 10.07 -13.43
N ILE A 147 -21.39 8.78 -13.30
CA ILE A 147 -21.82 7.91 -12.18
C ILE A 147 -20.93 8.17 -10.96
N ILE A 148 -19.61 8.19 -11.14
CA ILE A 148 -18.64 8.49 -10.07
C ILE A 148 -18.74 9.95 -9.62
N GLY A 149 -19.03 10.87 -10.56
CA GLY A 149 -19.19 12.30 -10.30
C GLY A 149 -20.61 12.73 -9.96
N GLN A 150 -21.56 11.79 -9.85
CA GLN A 150 -22.95 12.11 -9.54
C GLN A 150 -23.06 12.64 -8.12
N SER A 151 -23.91 13.65 -7.93
CA SER A 151 -24.26 14.12 -6.60
C SER A 151 -24.84 12.96 -5.80
N HIS A 152 -24.19 12.67 -4.68
CA HIS A 152 -24.60 11.63 -3.75
C HIS A 152 -24.76 12.29 -2.38
N GLN A 153 -25.83 11.94 -1.66
CA GLN A 153 -25.93 12.26 -0.25
C GLN A 153 -25.18 11.18 0.54
N PRO A 154 -24.01 11.49 1.12
CA PRO A 154 -23.27 10.54 1.95
C PRO A 154 -24.13 10.13 3.15
N GLU A 155 -24.50 8.85 3.19
CA GLU A 155 -25.18 8.24 4.32
C GLU A 155 -24.31 7.10 4.85
N GLN A 156 -23.72 7.30 6.02
CA GLN A 156 -22.97 6.27 6.70
C GLN A 156 -23.92 5.53 7.65
N LYS A 157 -24.37 4.34 7.24
CA LYS A 157 -25.10 3.42 8.14
C LYS A 157 -24.11 2.49 8.82
N VAL A 158 -23.83 2.75 10.09
CA VAL A 158 -23.01 1.86 10.91
C VAL A 158 -23.92 0.83 11.56
N ALA A 159 -23.90 -0.40 11.05
CA ALA A 159 -24.87 -1.46 11.38
C ALA A 159 -24.96 -1.83 12.88
N TRP A 160 -23.96 -1.46 13.70
CA TRP A 160 -23.90 -1.74 15.13
C TRP A 160 -24.09 -0.52 16.04
N LEU A 161 -24.22 0.69 15.49
CA LEU A 161 -24.60 1.88 16.26
C LEU A 161 -26.13 1.97 16.27
N LYS A 162 -26.75 1.68 17.42
CA LYS A 162 -28.15 2.03 17.65
C LYS A 162 -28.21 3.56 17.75
N SER A 163 -28.86 4.18 16.77
CA SER A 163 -29.30 5.58 16.81
C SER A 163 -30.17 5.87 18.02
#